data_AF-A0A825SLE5-F1
#
_entry.id   AF-A0A825SLE5-F1
#
_cell.length_a   1.000
_cell.length_b   1.000
_cell.length_c   1.000
_cell.angle_alpha   90.00
_cell.angle_beta   90.00
_cell.angle_gamma   90.00
#
_symmetry.space_group_name_H-M   'P 1'
#
loop_
_entity.id
_entity.type
_entity.pdbx_description
1 polymer ?
#
loop_
_entity_poly.entity_id
_entity_poly.type
_entity_poly.pdbx_seq_one_letter_code
_entity_poly.pdbx_strand_id
1 'polypeptide(L)' 'ELPLMLEKLKDKTFDIKEDSISYPCKDKVFTFKDEADKFVLKIT' A
#
# COMPACT_ATOMS: atom_id res chain seq x y z
N GLU A 1 4.13 21.07 9.23
CA GLU A 1 4.63 19.71 9.57
C GLU A 1 4.35 18.65 8.50
N LEU A 2 3.28 18.70 7.72
CA LEU A 2 3.11 17.84 6.54
C LEU A 2 4.16 18.05 5.41
N PRO A 3 4.60 19.28 5.07
CA PRO A 3 5.46 19.51 3.91
C PRO A 3 6.86 18.87 4.07
N LEU A 4 7.43 18.93 5.28
CA LEU A 4 8.75 18.39 5.60
C LEU A 4 8.80 16.86 5.45
N MET A 5 7.68 16.18 5.69
CA MET A 5 7.60 14.72 5.50
C MET A 5 7.61 14.35 4.03
N LEU A 6 6.97 15.14 3.16
CA LEU A 6 6.96 14.92 1.72
C LEU A 6 8.34 15.09 1.11
N GLU A 7 9.10 16.10 1.55
CA GLU A 7 10.50 16.27 1.13
C GLU A 7 11.36 15.04 1.48
N LYS A 8 11.20 14.48 2.68
CA LYS A 8 11.93 13.26 3.12
C LYS A 8 11.52 11.97 2.39
N LEU A 9 10.36 11.96 1.74
CA LEU A 9 9.87 10.82 0.96
C LEU A 9 10.26 10.95 -0.52
N LYS A 10 10.54 12.16 -1.00
CA LYS A 10 10.91 12.43 -2.41
C LYS A 10 12.23 11.77 -2.81
N ASP A 11 13.17 11.65 -1.87
CA ASP A 11 14.48 11.01 -2.09
C ASP A 11 14.46 9.49 -1.83
N LYS A 12 13.30 8.93 -1.42
CA LYS A 12 13.16 7.50 -1.19
C LYS A 12 12.61 6.82 -2.44
N THR A 13 13.38 5.89 -2.98
CA THR A 13 12.88 4.91 -3.95
C THR A 13 12.02 3.91 -3.19
N PHE A 14 10.72 3.97 -3.42
CA PHE A 14 9.81 2.93 -2.96
C PHE A 14 9.81 1.83 -4.01
N ASP A 15 10.18 0.62 -3.62
CA ASP A 15 9.93 -0.60 -4.40
C ASP A 15 8.43 -0.89 -4.30
N ILE A 16 7.62 -0.05 -4.97
CA ILE A 16 6.18 -0.19 -5.02
C ILE A 16 5.92 -1.38 -5.92
N LYS A 17 5.73 -2.55 -5.30
CA LYS A 17 5.14 -3.70 -5.98
C LYS A 17 3.67 -3.39 -6.17
N GLU A 18 3.31 -2.92 -7.36
CA GLU A 18 1.93 -2.57 -7.75
C GLU A 18 0.95 -3.74 -7.59
N ASP A 19 1.46 -4.96 -7.39
CA ASP A 19 0.65 -6.17 -7.26
C ASP A 19 -0.20 -6.24 -5.99
N SER A 20 0.11 -5.47 -4.93
CA SER A 20 -0.73 -5.49 -3.72
C SER A 20 -0.62 -4.28 -2.79
N ILE A 21 -1.76 -3.85 -2.24
CA ILE A 21 -1.86 -2.84 -1.18
C ILE A 21 -2.58 -3.41 0.05
N SER A 22 -2.03 -3.16 1.24
CA SER A 22 -2.61 -3.65 2.50
C SER A 22 -2.99 -2.51 3.44
N TYR A 23 -4.22 -2.54 3.94
CA TYR A 23 -4.77 -1.61 4.93
C TYR A 23 -5.00 -2.34 6.25
N PRO A 24 -4.14 -2.14 7.27
CA PRO A 24 -4.39 -2.65 8.61
C PRO A 24 -5.58 -1.90 9.24
N CYS A 25 -6.57 -2.65 9.73
CA CYS A 25 -7.78 -2.15 10.37
C CYS A 25 -8.03 -2.93 11.67
N LYS A 26 -7.45 -2.41 12.76
CA LYS A 26 -7.47 -3.03 14.10
C LYS A 26 -6.94 -4.46 14.04
N ASP A 27 -7.80 -5.44 14.25
CA ASP A 27 -7.48 -6.87 14.32
C ASP A 27 -7.52 -7.56 12.95
N LYS A 28 -7.78 -6.81 11.87
CA LYS A 28 -7.90 -7.33 10.51
C LYS A 28 -6.99 -6.59 9.55
N VAL A 29 -6.50 -7.26 8.53
CA VAL A 29 -5.74 -6.66 7.43
C VAL A 29 -6.51 -6.88 6.14
N PHE A 30 -6.80 -5.78 5.44
CA PHE A 30 -7.42 -5.79 4.11
C PHE A 30 -6.31 -5.71 3.07
N THR A 31 -6.05 -6.79 2.36
CA THR A 31 -5.06 -6.83 1.28
C THR A 31 -5.77 -6.89 -0.05
N PHE A 32 -5.60 -5.87 -0.88
CA PHE A 32 -6.00 -5.89 -2.28
C PHE A 32 -4.82 -6.37 -3.11
N LYS A 33 -5.07 -7.29 -4.04
CA LYS A 33 -4.09 -7.73 -5.03
C LYS A 33 -4.65 -7.60 -6.43
N ASP A 34 -3.81 -7.21 -7.37
CA ASP A 34 -4.10 -7.31 -8.79
C ASP A 34 -3.71 -8.71 -9.27
N GLU A 35 -4.71 -9.51 -9.66
CA GLU A 35 -4.51 -10.81 -10.30
C GLU A 35 -5.05 -10.75 -11.72
N ALA A 36 -4.15 -10.43 -12.67
CA ALA A 36 -4.38 -10.52 -14.10
C ALA A 36 -5.69 -9.83 -14.54
N ASP A 37 -5.81 -8.54 -14.23
CA ASP A 37 -6.96 -7.66 -14.57
C ASP A 37 -8.18 -7.82 -13.63
N LYS A 38 -7.97 -8.38 -12.43
CA LYS A 38 -8.98 -8.44 -11.36
C LYS A 38 -8.40 -8.02 -10.02
N PHE A 39 -9.12 -7.14 -9.34
CA PHE A 39 -8.82 -6.79 -7.96
C PHE A 39 -9.45 -7.81 -7.00
N VAL A 40 -8.61 -8.57 -6.30
CA VAL A 40 -9.04 -9.52 -5.27
C VAL A 40 -8.81 -8.92 -3.90
N LEU A 41 -9.86 -8.90 -3.06
CA LEU A 41 -9.76 -8.53 -1.66
C LEU A 41 -9.57 -9.78 -0.79
N LYS A 42 -8.45 -9.83 -0.07
CA LYS A 42 -8.19 -10.80 1.00
C LYS A 42 -8.28 -10.11 2.35
N ILE A 43 -8.99 -10.73 3.29
CA ILE A 43 -9.09 -10.28 4.69
C ILE A 43 -8.44 -11.35 5.56
N THR A 44 -7.47 -10.96 6.37
CA THR A 44 -6.77 -11.82 7.34
C THR A 44 -6.85 -11.26 8.73
#